data_AF-A0A447JNW6-F1
#
_entry.id   AF-A0A447JNW6-F1
#
_cell.length_a   1.000
_cell.length_b   1.000
_cell.length_c   1.000
_cell.angle_alpha   90.00
_cell.angle_beta   90.00
_cell.angle_gamma   90.00
#
_symmetry.space_group_name_H-M   'P 1'
#
loop_
_entity.id
_entity.type
_entity.pdbx_description
1 polymer ?
#
loop_
_entity_poly.entity_id
_entity_poly.type
_entity_poly.pdbx_seq_one_letter_code
_entity_poly.pdbx_strand_id
1 'polypeptide(L)' 'MAPPQISAEVLKKMKKTAEDYLGEPVTEAVITVPAYFNDAQRQATKDAGRIAGLEVKRIINEPTGRSAGLRSG' A
#
# COMPACT_ATOMS: atom_id res chain seq x y z
N MET A 1 0.91 -3.48 -20.75
CA MET A 1 0.38 -3.51 -19.37
C MET A 1 0.63 -2.16 -18.74
N ALA A 2 -0.38 -1.54 -18.13
CA ALA A 2 -0.19 -0.27 -17.43
C ALA A 2 0.52 -0.52 -16.08
N PRO A 3 1.38 0.40 -15.58
CA PRO A 3 2.09 0.24 -14.31
C PRO A 3 1.23 -0.16 -13.09
N PRO A 4 -0.02 0.33 -12.94
CA PRO A 4 -0.91 -0.10 -11.85
C PRO A 4 -1.33 -1.57 -11.92
N GLN A 5 -1.39 -2.17 -13.11
CA GLN A 5 -1.80 -3.57 -13.25
C GLN A 5 -0.73 -4.53 -12.71
N ILE A 6 0.55 -4.23 -12.95
CA ILE A 6 1.66 -5.03 -12.39
C ILE A 6 1.65 -4.94 -10.86
N SER A 7 1.43 -3.73 -10.33
CA SER A 7 1.33 -3.50 -8.88
C SER A 7 0.12 -4.23 -8.27
N ALA A 8 -1.00 -4.28 -8.99
CA ALA A 8 -2.20 -4.99 -8.55
C ALA A 8 -1.96 -6.50 -8.44
N GLU A 9 -1.17 -7.12 -9.32
CA GLU A 9 -0.84 -8.56 -9.21
C GLU A 9 -0.06 -8.87 -7.94
N VAL A 10 0.87 -7.99 -7.54
CA VAL A 10 1.59 -8.10 -6.26
C VAL A 10 0.60 -8.02 -5.09
N LEU A 11 -0.30 -7.03 -5.11
CA LEU A 11 -1.31 -6.84 -4.06
C LEU A 11 -2.30 -8.01 -3.99
N LYS A 12 -2.69 -8.62 -5.12
CA LYS A 12 -3.52 -9.83 -5.16
C LYS A 12 -2.82 -11.00 -4.48
N LYS A 13 -1.51 -11.18 -4.73
CA LYS A 13 -0.74 -12.24 -4.06
C LYS A 13 -0.69 -12.01 -2.54
N MET A 14 -0.45 -10.77 -2.10
CA MET A 14 -0.43 -10.44 -0.67
C MET A 14 -1.80 -10.64 -0.01
N LYS A 15 -2.88 -10.23 -0.69
CA LYS A 15 -4.27 -10.50 -0.26
C LYS A 15 -4.48 -11.99 -0.08
N LYS A 16 -4.15 -12.80 -1.09
CA LYS A 16 -4.33 -14.25 -1.03
C LYS A 16 -3.54 -14.87 0.13
N THR A 17 -2.30 -14.45 0.36
CA THR A 17 -1.51 -14.91 1.51
C THR A 17 -2.18 -14.57 2.84
N ALA A 18 -2.78 -13.38 2.98
CA ALA A 18 -3.52 -13.02 4.19
C ALA A 18 -4.82 -13.84 4.34
N GLU A 19 -5.56 -14.05 3.25
CA GLU A 19 -6.77 -14.90 3.22
C GLU A 19 -6.46 -16.36 3.57
N ASP A 20 -5.39 -16.92 3.01
CA ASP A 20 -4.94 -18.29 3.30
C ASP A 20 -4.52 -18.45 4.77
N TYR A 21 -3.95 -17.40 5.38
CA TYR A 21 -3.55 -17.40 6.79
C TYR A 21 -4.74 -17.23 7.75
N LEU A 22 -5.67 -16.34 7.43
CA LEU A 22 -6.83 -16.02 8.28
C LEU A 22 -8.00 -17.00 8.09
N GLY A 23 -8.10 -17.64 6.92
CA GLY A 23 -9.21 -18.51 6.55
C GLY A 23 -10.50 -17.77 6.18
N GLU A 24 -10.43 -16.45 5.99
CA GLU A 24 -11.56 -15.58 5.68
C GLU A 24 -11.20 -14.54 4.61
N PRO A 25 -12.18 -14.00 3.85
CA PRO A 25 -11.90 -13.04 2.79
C PRO A 25 -11.38 -11.70 3.33
N VAL A 26 -10.35 -11.16 2.69
CA VAL A 26 -9.78 -9.86 3.03
C VAL A 26 -10.25 -8.82 2.02
N THR A 27 -11.02 -7.85 2.49
CA THR A 27 -11.68 -6.84 1.64
C THR A 27 -11.10 -5.45 1.80
N GLU A 28 -10.39 -5.17 2.89
CA GLU A 28 -9.92 -3.84 3.26
C GLU A 28 -8.41 -3.86 3.52
N ALA A 29 -7.71 -2.79 3.14
CA ALA A 29 -6.26 -2.70 3.34
C ALA A 29 -5.78 -1.27 3.65
N VAL A 30 -4.69 -1.22 4.41
CA VAL A 30 -3.85 -0.04 4.58
C VAL A 30 -2.56 -0.31 3.81
N ILE A 31 -2.18 0.59 2.91
CA ILE A 31 -1.02 0.40 2.04
C ILE A 31 0.02 1.48 2.35
N THR A 32 1.26 1.07 2.58
CA THR A 32 2.39 1.99 2.75
C THR A 32 2.98 2.38 1.40
N VAL A 33 3.38 3.64 1.25
CA VAL A 33 4.10 4.15 0.07
C VAL A 33 5.35 4.92 0.50
N PRO A 34 6.37 5.02 -0.35
CA PRO A 34 7.54 5.81 -0.05
C PRO A 34 7.20 7.28 0.22
N ALA A 35 7.89 7.91 1.17
CA ALA A 35 7.61 9.30 1.58
C ALA A 35 7.73 10.32 0.42
N TYR A 36 8.54 10.01 -0.59
CA TYR A 36 8.75 10.83 -1.79
C TYR A 36 7.69 10.65 -2.87
N PHE A 37 6.69 9.77 -2.68
CA PHE A 37 5.60 9.63 -3.64
C PHE A 37 4.76 10.90 -3.72
N ASN A 38 4.57 11.38 -4.95
CA ASN A 38 3.64 12.46 -5.27
C ASN A 38 2.19 11.96 -5.31
N ASP A 39 1.23 12.88 -5.44
CA ASP A 39 -0.20 12.55 -5.48
C ASP A 39 -0.58 11.55 -6.59
N ALA A 40 0.01 11.68 -7.77
CA ALA A 40 -0.26 10.78 -8.89
C ALA A 40 0.20 9.33 -8.59
N GLN A 41 1.38 9.17 -7.99
CA GLN A 41 1.88 7.85 -7.57
C GLN A 41 1.05 7.26 -6.44
N ARG A 42 0.62 8.07 -5.46
CA ARG A 42 -0.30 7.66 -4.39
C ARG A 42 -1.62 7.17 -4.96
N GLN A 43 -2.18 7.91 -5.92
CA GLN A 43 -3.41 7.53 -6.59
C GLN A 43 -3.24 6.23 -7.37
N ALA A 44 -2.15 6.07 -8.11
CA ALA A 44 -1.83 4.84 -8.83
C ALA A 44 -1.72 3.63 -7.87
N THR A 45 -1.14 3.80 -6.67
CA THR A 45 -1.13 2.76 -5.64
C THR A 45 -2.54 2.44 -5.13
N LYS A 46 -3.36 3.46 -4.91
CA LYS A 46 -4.75 3.29 -4.48
C LYS A 46 -5.56 2.52 -5.53
N ASP A 47 -5.37 2.86 -6.80
CA ASP A 47 -6.04 2.19 -7.92
C ASP A 47 -5.55 0.75 -8.08
N ALA A 48 -4.25 0.48 -7.88
CA ALA A 48 -3.74 -0.89 -7.84
C ALA A 48 -4.41 -1.72 -6.73
N GLY A 49 -4.63 -1.14 -5.54
CA GLY A 49 -5.38 -1.78 -4.45
C GLY A 49 -6.82 -2.12 -4.85
N ARG A 50 -7.54 -1.19 -5.49
CA ARG A 50 -8.89 -1.44 -6.00
C ARG A 50 -8.92 -2.55 -7.06
N ILE A 51 -7.98 -2.55 -8.00
CA ILE A 51 -7.85 -3.60 -9.04
C ILE A 51 -7.55 -4.96 -8.40
N ALA A 52 -6.86 -4.99 -7.26
CA ALA A 52 -6.63 -6.20 -6.47
C ALA A 52 -7.84 -6.65 -5.63
N GLY A 53 -8.96 -5.93 -5.67
CA GLY A 53 -10.15 -6.25 -4.88
C GLY A 53 -9.99 -5.91 -3.40
N LEU A 54 -9.22 -4.85 -3.09
CA LEU A 54 -9.04 -4.31 -1.75
C LEU A 54 -9.58 -2.87 -1.70
N GLU A 55 -10.39 -2.57 -0.70
CA GLU A 55 -10.76 -1.21 -0.33
C GLU A 55 -9.60 -0.58 0.44
N VAL A 56 -8.93 0.38 -0.20
CA VAL A 56 -7.80 1.09 0.38
C VAL A 56 -8.29 2.15 1.36
N LYS A 57 -8.32 1.79 2.65
CA LYS A 57 -8.74 2.67 3.76
C LYS A 57 -7.79 3.83 3.97
N ARG A 58 -6.49 3.58 3.87
CA ARG A 58 -5.46 4.60 4.10
C ARG A 58 -4.20 4.30 3.29
N ILE A 59 -3.61 5.35 2.74
CA ILE A 59 -2.24 5.35 2.25
C ILE A 59 -1.37 5.98 3.33
N ILE A 60 -0.39 5.23 3.83
CA ILE A 60 0.53 5.69 4.88
C ILE A 60 1.91 5.89 4.27
N ASN A 61 2.61 6.95 4.67
CA ASN A 61 4.01 7.09 4.29
C ASN A 61 4.81 6.03 5.05
N GLU A 62 5.66 5.28 4.37
CA GLU A 62 6.66 4.45 5.04
C GLU A 62 7.37 5.31 6.11
N PRO A 63 7.55 4.76 7.33
CA PRO A 63 8.23 5.49 8.38
C PRO A 63 9.61 5.87 7.85
N THR A 64 9.74 7.15 7.52
CA THR A 64 10.98 7.66 6.97
C THR A 64 11.96 7.62 8.12
N GLY A 65 12.99 6.79 8.03
CA GLY A 65 14.05 6.64 9.03
C GLY A 65 14.89 7.90 9.29
N ARG A 66 14.34 9.11 9.10
CA ARG A 66 14.82 10.31 9.78
C ARG A 66 14.07 10.43 11.09
N SER A 67 14.71 9.83 12.09
CA SER A 67 14.45 10.03 13.50
C SER A 67 14.10 11.48 13.82
N ALA A 68 13.20 11.60 14.79
CA ALA A 68 12.97 12.77 15.62
C ALA A 68 14.20 13.69 15.74
N GLY A 69 13.94 14.99 15.66
CA GLY A 69 14.97 16.02 15.65
C GLY A 69 16.02 15.84 16.74
N LEU A 70 17.28 15.96 16.33
CA LEU A 70 18.33 16.41 17.21
C LEU A 70 17.98 17.86 17.58
N ARG A 71 17.23 18.05 18.67
CA ARG A 71 17.22 19.34 19.37
C ARG A 71 18.62 19.49 19.93
N SER A 72 19.46 20.25 19.21
CA SER A 72 20.69 20.80 19.76
C SER A 72 20.33 21.50 21.08
N GLY A 73 20.97 21.04 22.15
CA GLY A 73 20.94 21.71 23.45
C GLY A 73 21.63 23.06 23.44
#